data_AF-A0A7C3LWX9-F1
#
_entry.id   AF-A0A7C3LWX9-F1
#
_cell.length_a   1.000
_cell.length_b   1.000
_cell.length_c   1.000
_cell.angle_alpha   90.00
_cell.angle_beta   90.00
_cell.angle_gamma   90.00
#
_symmetry.space_group_name_H-M   'P 1'
#
loop_
_entity.id
_entity.type
_entity.pdbx_description
1 polymer ?
#
loop_
_entity_poly.entity_id
_entity_poly.type
_entity_poly.pdbx_seq_one_letter_code
_entity_poly.pdbx_strand_id
1 'polypeptide(L)'
;GTGSEALMGHSEGRSMLYLEARCLLVTRGAGSQGVQNGSISCVALPESLPGGVRAILAENLLATMLNLECASGNDALASHSDIRKTAKLMCQFIPGTDFIHSGYSAVPRMDNLFGGGCFDADELDDYNVLQRDMQIDAGLHPIREEEALAIREKAARAIQAVYARLGFPPISDEEVAAATTAHDSNDMPDRDVVADLAAADAFLKSNRTVLDVIRALDEAGFSDVAERVLEMSRQRVLGDYLQPAAIFDANFRVLSGLNDPNDYTGPGTGYRLKGARWAKVQDIPQAKDPADYLQGQGQHPSTRLRELGPAAKGTSCEVVVAVGPAFGRELTETIGGLPHEQVLEQILTGIAEEGLSARLVKVYHSADCAFIGYAGAQLSGSGVAIGLQSRGTTVIHRADLAPLNNLELFPQSPNLTLESYRQIGRNAARYAKGEPVQPVPVRVDNWVRLRLIVKTMLLHRRECEQVDPKRPPIELHFDWEPETT
;
A
#
# COMPACT_ATOMS: atom_id res chain seq x y z
N GLY A 1 11.72 18.62 -25.23
CA GLY A 1 10.84 18.73 -24.05
C GLY A 1 10.81 20.17 -23.58
N THR A 2 9.67 20.67 -23.09
CA THR A 2 9.57 22.07 -22.65
C THR A 2 10.68 22.50 -21.70
N GLY A 3 11.26 23.67 -21.95
CA GLY A 3 12.26 24.31 -21.08
C GLY A 3 13.69 24.26 -21.62
N SER A 4 14.01 23.39 -22.58
CA SER A 4 15.36 23.27 -23.15
C SER A 4 15.92 24.59 -23.67
N GLU A 5 15.19 25.30 -24.52
CA GLU A 5 15.69 26.54 -25.15
C GLU A 5 15.83 27.67 -24.14
N ALA A 6 14.95 27.70 -23.13
CA ALA A 6 15.04 28.66 -22.03
C ALA A 6 16.24 28.37 -21.12
N LEU A 7 16.48 27.10 -20.78
CA LEU A 7 17.65 26.67 -20.01
C LEU A 7 18.96 26.96 -20.76
N MET A 8 18.96 26.78 -22.09
CA MET A 8 20.11 27.08 -22.95
C MET A 8 20.27 28.57 -23.28
N GLY A 9 19.35 29.45 -22.83
CA GLY A 9 19.47 30.90 -23.00
C GLY A 9 19.00 31.47 -24.35
N HIS A 10 18.30 30.68 -25.18
CA HIS A 10 17.92 31.02 -26.55
C HIS A 10 16.41 30.86 -26.83
N SER A 11 15.55 31.29 -25.90
CA SER A 11 14.09 31.12 -26.01
C SER A 11 13.38 32.03 -27.02
N GLU A 12 14.08 33.00 -27.60
CA GLU A 12 13.53 33.95 -28.61
C GLU A 12 12.25 34.68 -28.15
N GLY A 13 12.06 34.88 -26.84
CA GLY A 13 10.86 35.51 -26.28
C GLY A 13 9.58 34.69 -26.44
N ARG A 14 9.69 33.37 -26.67
CA ARG A 14 8.55 32.47 -26.87
C ARG A 14 8.26 31.66 -25.61
N SER A 15 7.03 31.13 -25.51
CA SER A 15 6.68 30.21 -24.44
C SER A 15 7.33 28.84 -24.66
N MET A 16 7.63 28.14 -23.58
CA MET A 16 8.26 26.80 -23.64
C MET A 16 7.39 25.82 -24.45
N LEU A 17 6.06 25.83 -24.26
CA LEU A 17 5.14 24.96 -25.00
C LEU A 17 5.11 25.25 -26.50
N TYR A 18 5.23 26.53 -26.91
CA TYR A 18 5.33 26.86 -28.32
C TYR A 18 6.61 26.32 -28.96
N LEU A 19 7.74 26.43 -28.25
CA LEU A 19 9.02 25.92 -28.74
C LEU A 19 9.00 24.39 -28.82
N GLU A 20 8.45 23.72 -27.82
CA GLU A 20 8.26 22.26 -27.84
C GLU A 20 7.33 21.82 -28.97
N ALA A 21 6.25 22.54 -29.26
CA ALA A 21 5.40 22.25 -30.41
C ALA A 21 6.19 22.32 -31.75
N ARG A 22 7.16 23.23 -31.87
CA ARG A 22 8.06 23.26 -33.03
C ARG A 22 8.96 22.03 -33.06
N CYS A 23 9.52 21.61 -31.93
CA CYS A 23 10.32 20.38 -31.84
C CYS A 23 9.54 19.14 -32.26
N LEU A 24 8.26 19.05 -31.87
CA LEU A 24 7.37 17.95 -32.29
C LEU A 24 7.09 17.97 -33.80
N LEU A 25 6.87 19.14 -34.39
CA LEU A 25 6.69 19.26 -35.84
C LEU A 25 7.97 18.90 -36.62
N VAL A 26 9.15 19.25 -36.10
CA VAL A 26 10.44 18.83 -36.67
C VAL A 26 10.59 17.31 -36.58
N THR A 27 10.27 16.72 -35.42
CA THR A 27 10.32 15.26 -35.20
C THR A 27 9.42 14.51 -36.17
N ARG A 28 8.18 14.98 -36.32
CA ARG A 28 7.23 14.43 -37.30
C ARG A 28 7.70 14.61 -38.73
N GLY A 29 8.19 15.80 -39.08
CA GLY A 29 8.69 16.13 -40.41
C GLY A 29 9.94 15.33 -40.82
N ALA A 30 10.76 14.94 -39.84
CA ALA A 30 11.92 14.07 -40.06
C ALA A 30 11.56 12.60 -40.31
N GLY A 31 10.29 12.21 -40.13
CA GLY A 31 9.84 10.83 -40.26
C GLY A 31 10.18 9.94 -39.07
N SER A 32 10.43 10.53 -37.89
CA SER A 32 10.58 9.75 -36.66
C SER A 32 9.26 9.06 -36.31
N GLN A 33 9.35 7.82 -35.82
CA GLN A 33 8.19 7.05 -35.35
C GLN A 33 7.65 7.61 -34.01
N GLY A 34 8.52 8.19 -33.20
CA GLY A 34 8.26 8.53 -31.80
C GLY A 34 9.11 9.68 -31.27
N VAL A 35 8.82 10.06 -30.04
CA VAL A 35 9.52 11.12 -29.29
C VAL A 35 9.52 10.83 -27.79
N GLN A 36 10.64 11.15 -27.15
CA GLN A 36 10.70 11.34 -25.71
C GLN A 36 10.51 12.83 -25.38
N ASN A 37 9.38 13.17 -24.75
CA ASN A 37 9.08 14.53 -24.29
C ASN A 37 8.31 14.54 -22.98
N GLY A 38 7.88 15.72 -22.52
CA GLY A 38 7.36 15.92 -21.16
C GLY A 38 8.40 16.60 -20.28
N SER A 39 9.05 17.63 -20.83
CA SER A 39 10.19 18.39 -20.27
C SER A 39 11.50 17.62 -20.02
N ILE A 40 11.44 16.35 -19.63
CA ILE A 40 12.61 15.48 -19.43
C ILE A 40 13.57 16.12 -18.39
N SER A 41 14.85 16.25 -18.70
CA SER A 41 15.87 16.83 -17.81
C SER A 41 15.62 18.32 -17.48
N CYS A 42 14.71 18.98 -18.19
CA CYS A 42 14.37 20.38 -17.93
C CYS A 42 13.17 20.56 -16.97
N VAL A 43 12.59 19.47 -16.43
CA VAL A 43 11.28 19.46 -15.72
C VAL A 43 11.13 20.52 -14.63
N ALA A 44 12.21 20.79 -13.89
CA ALA A 44 12.21 21.79 -12.82
C ALA A 44 11.87 23.21 -13.33
N LEU A 45 12.19 23.53 -14.59
CA LEU A 45 12.02 24.85 -15.16
C LEU A 45 10.57 25.16 -15.56
N PRO A 46 9.84 24.32 -16.32
CA PRO A 46 8.40 24.51 -16.47
C PRO A 46 7.69 24.49 -15.11
N GLU A 47 8.05 23.57 -14.21
CA GLU A 47 7.43 23.48 -12.89
C GLU A 47 7.68 24.69 -11.98
N SER A 48 8.72 25.50 -12.22
CA SER A 48 8.92 26.74 -11.47
C SER A 48 7.93 27.85 -11.87
N LEU A 49 7.11 27.62 -12.90
CA LEU A 49 6.18 28.61 -13.45
C LEU A 49 4.71 28.18 -13.30
N PRO A 50 3.76 29.14 -13.26
CA PRO A 50 2.33 28.84 -13.23
C PRO A 50 1.89 27.99 -14.42
N GLY A 51 1.21 26.87 -14.13
CA GLY A 51 0.71 25.97 -15.18
C GLY A 51 1.78 25.08 -15.83
N GLY A 52 3.00 25.00 -15.28
CA GLY A 52 4.09 24.16 -15.78
C GLY A 52 3.71 22.69 -16.00
N VAL A 53 3.16 22.04 -14.96
CA VAL A 53 2.71 20.65 -15.03
C VAL A 53 1.64 20.46 -16.13
N ARG A 54 0.73 21.42 -16.29
CA ARG A 54 -0.27 21.40 -17.37
C ARG A 54 0.38 21.52 -18.75
N ALA A 55 1.44 22.33 -18.89
CA ALA A 55 2.18 22.44 -20.14
C ALA A 55 2.92 21.15 -20.49
N ILE A 56 3.48 20.47 -19.48
CA ILE A 56 4.12 19.14 -19.62
C ILE A 56 3.10 18.09 -20.09
N LEU A 57 1.89 18.08 -19.54
CA LEU A 57 0.83 17.22 -20.08
C LEU A 57 0.46 17.60 -21.53
N ALA A 58 0.37 18.90 -21.82
CA ALA A 58 -0.01 19.38 -23.14
C ALA A 58 0.99 18.99 -24.24
N GLU A 59 2.31 19.01 -23.97
CA GLU A 59 3.30 18.57 -24.98
C GLU A 59 3.22 17.06 -25.27
N ASN A 60 2.92 16.22 -24.27
CA ASN A 60 2.71 14.79 -24.50
C ASN A 60 1.44 14.57 -25.34
N LEU A 61 0.38 15.32 -25.06
CA LEU A 61 -0.85 15.27 -25.86
C LEU A 61 -0.62 15.75 -27.30
N LEU A 62 0.19 16.79 -27.51
CA LEU A 62 0.55 17.24 -28.85
C LEU A 62 1.33 16.16 -29.62
N ALA A 63 2.25 15.44 -28.97
CA ALA A 63 3.00 14.35 -29.59
C ALA A 63 2.06 13.23 -30.08
N THR A 64 1.16 12.77 -29.20
CA THR A 64 0.19 11.72 -29.54
C THR A 64 -0.82 12.17 -30.61
N MET A 65 -1.28 13.43 -30.58
CA MET A 65 -2.13 14.02 -31.63
C MET A 65 -1.44 14.13 -33.00
N LEU A 66 -0.11 14.22 -33.01
CA LEU A 66 0.71 14.17 -34.23
C LEU A 66 1.00 12.74 -34.70
N ASN A 67 0.40 11.73 -34.04
CA ASN A 67 0.58 10.31 -34.31
C ASN A 67 2.06 9.89 -34.20
N LEU A 68 2.72 10.39 -33.16
CA LEU A 68 4.03 9.93 -32.70
C LEU A 68 3.83 9.05 -31.47
N GLU A 69 4.63 7.98 -31.35
CA GLU A 69 4.86 7.35 -30.05
C GLU A 69 5.34 8.40 -29.05
N CYS A 70 4.82 8.35 -27.82
CA CYS A 70 5.15 9.28 -26.76
C CYS A 70 5.71 8.55 -25.54
N ALA A 71 7.04 8.64 -25.38
CA ALA A 71 7.70 8.30 -24.13
C ALA A 71 7.69 9.54 -23.22
N SER A 72 6.78 9.55 -22.24
CA SER A 72 6.19 10.79 -21.72
C SER A 72 6.89 11.42 -20.50
N GLY A 73 8.21 11.30 -20.43
CA GLY A 73 9.00 11.87 -19.34
C GLY A 73 8.84 11.06 -18.06
N ASN A 74 8.58 11.73 -16.94
CA ASN A 74 8.55 11.09 -15.61
C ASN A 74 9.88 10.39 -15.27
N ASP A 75 10.98 10.93 -15.78
CA ASP A 75 12.32 10.35 -15.80
C ASP A 75 13.38 11.23 -15.11
N ALA A 76 13.03 12.47 -14.76
CA ALA A 76 13.88 13.40 -14.02
C ALA A 76 13.19 13.90 -12.74
N LEU A 77 14.00 14.27 -11.75
CA LEU A 77 13.52 14.76 -10.46
C LEU A 77 12.73 16.07 -10.64
N ALA A 78 11.43 16.02 -10.36
CA ALA A 78 10.50 17.14 -10.54
C ALA A 78 10.31 17.97 -9.26
N SER A 79 10.35 17.32 -8.08
CA SER A 79 10.12 17.99 -6.79
C SER A 79 10.70 17.20 -5.63
N HIS A 80 11.03 17.92 -4.55
CA HIS A 80 11.31 17.34 -3.23
C HIS A 80 10.03 16.88 -2.49
N SER A 81 8.85 17.24 -2.99
CA SER A 81 7.57 16.86 -2.40
C SER A 81 6.98 15.66 -3.13
N ASP A 82 6.73 14.58 -2.40
CA ASP A 82 6.07 13.39 -2.95
C ASP A 82 4.67 13.71 -3.49
N ILE A 83 3.93 14.60 -2.81
CA ILE A 83 2.62 15.06 -3.30
C ILE A 83 2.76 15.71 -4.67
N ARG A 84 3.75 16.59 -4.85
CA ARG A 84 3.92 17.36 -6.08
C ARG A 84 4.41 16.49 -7.23
N LYS A 85 5.42 15.63 -7.01
CA LYS A 85 5.92 14.71 -8.05
C LYS A 85 4.84 13.70 -8.46
N THR A 86 4.06 13.19 -7.50
CA THR A 86 2.93 12.28 -7.78
C THR A 86 1.81 12.99 -8.54
N ALA A 87 1.44 14.22 -8.16
CA ALA A 87 0.44 14.98 -8.91
C ALA A 87 0.86 15.22 -10.37
N LYS A 88 2.16 15.42 -10.62
CA LYS A 88 2.70 15.49 -11.99
C LYS A 88 2.61 14.14 -12.70
N LEU A 89 3.03 13.04 -12.06
CA LEU A 89 2.92 11.68 -12.62
C LEU A 89 1.48 11.35 -13.03
N MET A 90 0.49 11.73 -12.23
CA MET A 90 -0.93 11.45 -12.50
C MET A 90 -1.41 11.98 -13.86
N CYS A 91 -0.75 12.98 -14.42
CA CYS A 91 -1.06 13.49 -15.76
C CYS A 91 -0.83 12.45 -16.87
N GLN A 92 0.14 11.55 -16.72
CA GLN A 92 0.43 10.48 -17.69
C GLN A 92 0.00 9.09 -17.18
N PHE A 93 0.08 8.86 -15.87
CA PHE A 93 -0.30 7.60 -15.24
C PHE A 93 -1.79 7.27 -15.44
N ILE A 94 -2.69 8.24 -15.24
CA ILE A 94 -4.13 8.02 -15.35
C ILE A 94 -4.59 7.71 -16.78
N PRO A 95 -4.26 8.51 -17.81
CA PRO A 95 -4.68 8.22 -19.17
C PRO A 95 -3.89 7.09 -19.84
N GLY A 96 -2.66 6.84 -19.40
CA GLY A 96 -1.69 6.00 -20.11
C GLY A 96 -1.06 6.72 -21.31
N THR A 97 0.18 6.38 -21.60
CA THR A 97 0.95 6.75 -22.81
C THR A 97 1.70 5.51 -23.29
N ASP A 98 2.35 5.55 -24.46
CA ASP A 98 3.12 4.41 -24.97
C ASP A 98 4.21 3.98 -23.97
N PHE A 99 4.89 4.97 -23.34
CA PHE A 99 5.70 4.76 -22.14
C PHE A 99 5.39 5.85 -21.11
N ILE A 100 4.68 5.49 -20.04
CA ILE A 100 4.30 6.40 -18.93
C ILE A 100 5.54 7.05 -18.33
N HIS A 101 6.58 6.24 -18.14
CA HIS A 101 7.92 6.71 -17.83
C HIS A 101 8.84 6.43 -19.01
N SER A 102 9.53 7.46 -19.50
CA SER A 102 10.68 7.31 -20.38
C SER A 102 11.99 7.03 -19.64
N GLY A 103 11.91 6.71 -18.34
CA GLY A 103 13.06 6.50 -17.47
C GLY A 103 12.68 6.38 -16.00
N TYR A 104 11.79 5.43 -15.65
CA TYR A 104 11.60 5.05 -14.25
C TYR A 104 12.95 4.51 -13.75
N SER A 105 13.48 5.04 -12.64
CA SER A 105 14.79 4.59 -12.17
C SER A 105 14.67 3.22 -11.52
N ALA A 106 15.22 2.19 -12.16
CA ALA A 106 15.26 0.83 -11.60
C ALA A 106 16.33 0.65 -10.51
N VAL A 107 17.05 1.73 -10.18
CA VAL A 107 18.05 1.83 -9.11
C VAL A 107 17.69 3.04 -8.21
N PRO A 108 18.16 3.08 -6.96
CA PRO A 108 17.94 4.21 -6.07
C PRO A 108 18.49 5.51 -6.66
N ARG A 109 17.92 6.64 -6.25
CA ARG A 109 18.28 7.98 -6.74
C ARG A 109 19.78 8.27 -6.81
N MET A 110 20.53 7.78 -5.83
CA MET A 110 21.98 8.02 -5.71
C MET A 110 22.77 7.45 -6.90
N ASP A 111 22.32 6.31 -7.46
CA ASP A 111 22.97 5.64 -8.58
C ASP A 111 22.45 6.10 -9.94
N ASN A 112 21.40 6.91 -9.96
CA ASN A 112 20.83 7.38 -11.20
C ASN A 112 21.70 8.50 -11.81
N LEU A 113 22.40 8.16 -12.89
CA LEU A 113 23.30 9.08 -13.62
C LEU A 113 22.57 10.15 -14.47
N PHE A 114 21.24 10.21 -14.43
CA PHE A 114 20.41 11.14 -15.21
C PHE A 114 19.64 12.14 -14.34
N GLY A 115 20.10 12.38 -13.10
CA GLY A 115 19.49 13.37 -12.21
C GLY A 115 18.35 12.82 -11.36
N GLY A 116 18.42 11.53 -11.02
CA GLY A 116 17.73 10.98 -9.85
C GLY A 116 16.38 10.29 -10.09
N GLY A 117 15.90 10.21 -11.33
CA GLY A 117 14.55 9.70 -11.63
C GLY A 117 13.43 10.58 -11.04
N CYS A 118 12.26 10.64 -11.70
CA CYS A 118 11.08 11.20 -11.03
C CYS A 118 10.59 10.25 -9.91
N PHE A 119 10.70 8.96 -10.20
CA PHE A 119 10.48 7.82 -9.30
C PHE A 119 11.65 6.84 -9.47
N ASP A 120 11.97 6.12 -8.40
CA ASP A 120 13.09 5.20 -8.31
C ASP A 120 12.74 3.85 -7.64
N ALA A 121 13.76 3.03 -7.39
CA ALA A 121 13.60 1.69 -6.83
C ALA A 121 12.89 1.67 -5.46
N ASP A 122 13.01 2.74 -4.66
CA ASP A 122 12.37 2.84 -3.33
C ASP A 122 10.84 2.98 -3.44
N GLU A 123 10.35 3.40 -4.60
CA GLU A 123 8.95 3.74 -4.81
C GLU A 123 8.18 2.68 -5.62
N LEU A 124 8.82 1.53 -5.91
CA LEU A 124 8.21 0.42 -6.67
C LEU A 124 6.95 -0.13 -5.98
N ASP A 125 6.96 -0.24 -4.65
CA ASP A 125 5.82 -0.70 -3.87
C ASP A 125 4.65 0.29 -3.94
N ASP A 126 4.91 1.59 -3.73
CA ASP A 126 3.90 2.64 -3.89
C ASP A 126 3.31 2.64 -5.31
N TYR A 127 4.15 2.48 -6.33
CA TYR A 127 3.70 2.42 -7.72
C TYR A 127 2.77 1.23 -8.00
N ASN A 128 3.07 0.06 -7.42
CA ASN A 128 2.21 -1.12 -7.51
C ASN A 128 0.89 -0.93 -6.74
N VAL A 129 0.92 -0.31 -5.55
CA VAL A 129 -0.28 0.02 -4.78
C VAL A 129 -1.18 1.01 -5.54
N LEU A 130 -0.61 2.05 -6.17
CA LEU A 130 -1.36 3.03 -6.97
C LEU A 130 -2.09 2.37 -8.15
N GLN A 131 -1.42 1.46 -8.87
CA GLN A 131 -2.03 0.68 -9.96
C GLN A 131 -3.21 -0.15 -9.46
N ARG A 132 -3.04 -0.81 -8.31
CA ARG A 132 -4.08 -1.62 -7.65
C ARG A 132 -5.25 -0.78 -7.17
N ASP A 133 -5.00 0.37 -6.54
CA ASP A 133 -6.06 1.18 -5.94
C ASP A 133 -6.94 1.87 -6.98
N MET A 134 -6.34 2.30 -8.10
CA MET A 134 -7.05 3.01 -9.16
C MET A 134 -7.50 2.11 -10.32
N GLN A 135 -7.15 0.82 -10.29
CA GLN A 135 -7.33 -0.11 -11.41
C GLN A 135 -6.72 0.44 -12.71
N ILE A 136 -5.50 0.96 -12.62
CA ILE A 136 -4.72 1.50 -13.73
C ILE A 136 -3.57 0.55 -14.04
N ASP A 137 -3.34 0.27 -15.32
CA ASP A 137 -2.14 -0.46 -15.75
C ASP A 137 -1.06 0.56 -16.10
N ALA A 138 0.01 0.58 -15.31
CA ALA A 138 1.14 1.45 -15.53
C ALA A 138 2.42 0.68 -15.89
N GLY A 139 2.28 -0.51 -16.45
CA GLY A 139 3.37 -1.29 -17.05
C GLY A 139 4.24 -2.08 -16.06
N LEU A 140 4.09 -1.86 -14.75
CA LEU A 140 4.82 -2.62 -13.71
C LEU A 140 3.95 -3.67 -13.03
N HIS A 141 4.55 -4.53 -12.23
CA HIS A 141 3.85 -5.49 -11.38
C HIS A 141 4.71 -5.87 -10.18
N PRO A 142 4.09 -6.31 -9.08
CA PRO A 142 4.82 -6.89 -7.96
C PRO A 142 5.57 -8.15 -8.38
N ILE A 143 6.75 -8.33 -7.79
CA ILE A 143 7.57 -9.55 -7.87
C ILE A 143 7.89 -10.04 -6.46
N ARG A 144 8.29 -11.31 -6.33
CA ARG A 144 8.77 -11.84 -5.05
C ARG A 144 10.27 -11.59 -4.89
N GLU A 145 10.73 -11.43 -3.65
CA GLU A 145 12.15 -11.24 -3.35
C GLU A 145 13.00 -12.40 -3.89
N GLU A 146 12.55 -13.64 -3.71
CA GLU A 146 13.22 -14.82 -4.25
C GLU A 146 13.40 -14.78 -5.78
N GLU A 147 12.39 -14.27 -6.50
CA GLU A 147 12.45 -14.09 -7.97
C GLU A 147 13.47 -13.01 -8.34
N ALA A 148 13.47 -11.89 -7.60
CA ALA A 148 14.40 -10.78 -7.81
C ALA A 148 15.86 -11.23 -7.57
N LEU A 149 16.13 -11.94 -6.46
CA LEU A 149 17.45 -12.46 -6.15
C LEU A 149 17.92 -13.46 -7.21
N ALA A 150 17.07 -14.42 -7.60
CA ALA A 150 17.42 -15.42 -8.59
C ALA A 150 17.74 -14.81 -9.97
N ILE A 151 16.96 -13.83 -10.43
CA ILE A 151 17.23 -13.19 -11.73
C ILE A 151 18.47 -12.30 -11.70
N ARG A 152 18.75 -11.63 -10.57
CA ARG A 152 19.95 -10.81 -10.39
C ARG A 152 21.21 -11.67 -10.33
N GLU A 153 21.20 -12.77 -9.59
CA GLU A 153 22.34 -13.71 -9.56
C GLU A 153 22.62 -14.26 -10.96
N LYS A 154 21.58 -14.70 -11.67
CA LYS A 154 21.71 -15.20 -13.04
C LYS A 154 22.33 -14.14 -13.97
N ALA A 155 21.86 -12.89 -13.87
CA ALA A 155 22.40 -11.79 -14.67
C ALA A 155 23.88 -11.49 -14.32
N ALA A 156 24.22 -11.46 -13.02
CA ALA A 156 25.58 -11.23 -12.54
C ALA A 156 26.55 -12.33 -13.01
N ARG A 157 26.13 -13.61 -12.95
CA ARG A 157 26.92 -14.73 -13.46
C ARG A 157 27.05 -14.71 -14.99
N ALA A 158 26.00 -14.31 -15.70
CA ALA A 158 26.04 -14.20 -17.16
C ALA A 158 27.04 -13.12 -17.61
N ILE A 159 27.03 -11.95 -16.98
CA ILE A 159 28.00 -10.88 -17.30
C ILE A 159 29.43 -11.25 -16.87
N GLN A 160 29.59 -11.93 -15.72
CA GLN A 160 30.87 -12.50 -15.29
C GLN A 160 31.45 -13.43 -16.36
N ALA A 161 30.64 -14.34 -16.90
CA ALA A 161 31.06 -15.26 -17.95
C ALA A 161 31.47 -14.54 -19.24
N VAL A 162 30.72 -13.52 -19.65
CA VAL A 162 31.06 -12.68 -20.81
C VAL A 162 32.41 -12.00 -20.62
N TYR A 163 32.63 -11.38 -19.45
CA TYR A 163 33.89 -10.70 -19.13
C TYR A 163 35.07 -11.68 -19.18
N ALA A 164 34.93 -12.86 -18.58
CA ALA A 164 35.96 -13.89 -18.60
C ALA A 164 36.29 -14.37 -20.02
N ARG A 165 35.28 -14.63 -20.86
CA ARG A 165 35.46 -15.12 -22.24
C ARG A 165 36.04 -14.07 -23.18
N LEU A 166 35.68 -12.80 -22.99
CA LEU A 166 36.20 -11.70 -23.80
C LEU A 166 37.56 -11.19 -23.32
N GLY A 167 38.04 -11.64 -22.15
CA GLY A 167 39.31 -11.21 -21.57
C GLY A 167 39.25 -9.78 -21.01
N PHE A 168 38.11 -9.38 -20.47
CA PHE A 168 37.94 -8.12 -19.73
C PHE A 168 38.41 -8.27 -18.27
N PRO A 169 38.62 -7.16 -17.55
CA PRO A 169 39.01 -7.21 -16.14
C PRO A 169 38.01 -8.06 -15.35
N PRO A 170 38.46 -9.06 -14.57
CA PRO A 170 37.58 -10.10 -14.04
C PRO A 170 36.45 -9.53 -13.17
N ILE A 171 35.30 -10.19 -13.21
CA ILE A 171 34.22 -10.01 -12.22
C ILE A 171 34.35 -11.17 -11.23
N SER A 172 34.60 -10.86 -9.97
CA SER A 172 34.77 -11.84 -8.91
C SER A 172 33.45 -12.45 -8.45
N ASP A 173 33.51 -13.59 -7.76
CA ASP A 173 32.33 -14.19 -7.12
C ASP A 173 31.77 -13.30 -5.99
N GLU A 174 32.62 -12.47 -5.38
CA GLU A 174 32.22 -11.46 -4.38
C GLU A 174 31.35 -10.38 -5.04
N GLU A 175 31.74 -9.86 -6.21
CA GLU A 175 30.92 -8.92 -6.97
C GLU A 175 29.60 -9.53 -7.43
N VAL A 176 29.59 -10.83 -7.80
CA VAL A 176 28.36 -11.54 -8.14
C VAL A 176 27.42 -11.64 -6.93
N ALA A 177 27.95 -12.03 -5.77
CA ALA A 177 27.17 -12.12 -4.54
C ALA A 177 26.63 -10.74 -4.11
N ALA A 178 27.46 -9.71 -4.16
CA ALA A 178 27.07 -8.33 -3.87
C ALA A 178 25.96 -7.85 -4.83
N ALA A 179 26.15 -7.98 -6.15
CA ALA A 179 25.16 -7.57 -7.14
C ALA A 179 23.82 -8.31 -6.98
N THR A 180 23.82 -9.52 -6.42
CA THR A 180 22.59 -10.29 -6.20
C THR A 180 21.68 -9.59 -5.18
N THR A 181 22.24 -9.06 -4.09
CA THR A 181 21.47 -8.48 -2.97
C THR A 181 21.56 -6.95 -2.86
N ALA A 182 22.47 -6.32 -3.59
CA ALA A 182 22.75 -4.88 -3.49
C ALA A 182 21.51 -4.03 -3.77
N HIS A 183 21.31 -3.03 -2.91
CA HIS A 183 20.34 -1.97 -3.11
C HIS A 183 20.90 -0.88 -4.02
N ASP A 184 22.12 -0.42 -3.73
CA ASP A 184 22.84 0.61 -4.48
C ASP A 184 24.33 0.27 -4.67
N SER A 185 25.09 1.17 -5.29
CA SER A 185 26.51 0.99 -5.57
C SER A 185 27.40 0.99 -4.34
N ASN A 186 26.94 1.44 -3.17
CA ASN A 186 27.71 1.35 -1.91
C ASN A 186 27.76 -0.08 -1.39
N ASP A 187 26.84 -0.95 -1.82
CA ASP A 187 26.85 -2.38 -1.51
C ASP A 187 27.79 -3.18 -2.44
N MET A 188 28.38 -2.52 -3.45
CA MET A 188 29.24 -3.15 -4.45
C MET A 188 30.73 -2.98 -4.13
N PRO A 189 31.57 -4.01 -4.35
CA PRO A 189 33.02 -3.84 -4.27
C PRO A 189 33.55 -2.84 -5.30
N ASP A 190 34.57 -2.06 -4.93
CA ASP A 190 35.27 -1.18 -5.85
C ASP A 190 35.93 -1.99 -6.98
N ARG A 191 35.77 -1.50 -8.22
CA ARG A 191 36.48 -2.02 -9.39
C ARG A 191 37.65 -1.14 -9.79
N ASP A 192 38.62 -1.72 -10.48
CA ASP A 192 39.69 -0.95 -11.14
C ASP A 192 39.13 -0.25 -12.39
N VAL A 193 38.61 0.97 -12.16
CA VAL A 193 38.03 1.82 -13.20
C VAL A 193 39.01 2.09 -14.34
N VAL A 194 40.32 2.18 -14.05
CA VAL A 194 41.32 2.43 -15.09
C VAL A 194 41.46 1.22 -16.01
N ALA A 195 41.50 0.02 -15.44
CA ALA A 195 41.53 -1.23 -16.21
C ALA A 195 40.24 -1.41 -17.03
N ASP A 196 39.07 -1.13 -16.45
CA ASP A 196 37.79 -1.23 -17.14
C ASP A 196 37.70 -0.24 -18.32
N LEU A 197 38.11 1.01 -18.13
CA LEU A 197 38.17 2.01 -19.21
C LEU A 197 39.14 1.61 -20.32
N ALA A 198 40.31 1.08 -19.97
CA ALA A 198 41.29 0.58 -20.95
C ALA A 198 40.72 -0.60 -21.77
N ALA A 199 39.99 -1.52 -21.12
CA ALA A 199 39.34 -2.65 -21.78
C ALA A 199 38.18 -2.20 -22.69
N ALA A 200 37.37 -1.24 -22.24
CA ALA A 200 36.31 -0.63 -23.04
C ALA A 200 36.86 0.05 -24.29
N ASP A 201 37.93 0.83 -24.16
CA ASP A 201 38.64 1.47 -25.28
C ASP A 201 39.19 0.44 -26.26
N ALA A 202 39.78 -0.65 -25.76
CA ALA A 202 40.30 -1.72 -26.59
C ALA A 202 39.17 -2.44 -27.35
N PHE A 203 38.03 -2.67 -26.69
CA PHE A 203 36.86 -3.27 -27.31
C PHE A 203 36.31 -2.39 -28.45
N LEU A 204 36.13 -1.09 -28.21
CA LEU A 204 35.66 -0.13 -29.22
C LEU A 204 36.59 -0.01 -30.44
N LYS A 205 37.90 -0.24 -30.26
CA LYS A 205 38.90 -0.25 -31.35
C LYS A 205 38.97 -1.59 -32.09
N SER A 206 38.33 -2.64 -31.58
CA SER A 206 38.34 -3.97 -32.17
C SER A 206 37.20 -4.15 -33.20
N ASN A 207 37.24 -5.26 -33.94
CA ASN A 207 36.13 -5.68 -34.82
C ASN A 207 35.10 -6.58 -34.09
N ARG A 208 35.18 -6.67 -32.76
CA ARG A 208 34.24 -7.48 -31.98
C ARG A 208 32.86 -6.82 -31.96
N THR A 209 31.82 -7.65 -31.91
CA THR A 209 30.43 -7.23 -32.00
C THR A 209 29.58 -7.96 -30.97
N VAL A 210 28.26 -7.72 -30.98
CA VAL A 210 27.28 -8.49 -30.20
C VAL A 210 27.39 -10.01 -30.45
N LEU A 211 27.85 -10.44 -31.64
CA LEU A 211 28.02 -11.86 -31.94
C LEU A 211 29.11 -12.52 -31.07
N ASP A 212 30.13 -11.76 -30.66
CA ASP A 212 31.15 -12.25 -29.73
C ASP A 212 30.58 -12.41 -28.32
N VAL A 213 29.70 -11.49 -27.89
CA VAL A 213 28.97 -11.60 -26.62
C VAL A 213 28.03 -12.81 -26.62
N ILE A 214 27.28 -13.01 -27.71
CA ILE A 214 26.37 -14.17 -27.86
C ILE A 214 27.16 -15.48 -27.78
N ARG A 215 28.29 -15.60 -28.50
CA ARG A 215 29.16 -16.78 -28.42
C ARG A 215 29.72 -16.98 -27.02
N ALA A 216 30.17 -15.91 -26.35
CA ALA A 216 30.68 -15.98 -24.99
C ALA A 216 29.63 -16.51 -24.00
N LEU A 217 28.38 -16.07 -24.11
CA LEU A 217 27.27 -16.57 -23.30
C LEU A 217 26.98 -18.04 -23.58
N ASP A 218 26.86 -18.43 -24.85
CA ASP A 218 26.54 -19.81 -25.25
C ASP A 218 27.63 -20.80 -24.83
N GLU A 219 28.90 -20.47 -25.09
CA GLU A 219 30.06 -21.27 -24.67
C GLU A 219 30.23 -21.35 -23.14
N ALA A 220 29.62 -20.44 -22.40
CA ALA A 220 29.59 -20.46 -20.94
C ALA A 220 28.36 -21.17 -20.35
N GLY A 221 27.48 -21.72 -21.20
CA GLY A 221 26.27 -22.43 -20.78
C GLY A 221 25.06 -21.54 -20.51
N PHE A 222 25.12 -20.25 -20.85
CA PHE A 222 23.97 -19.32 -20.82
C PHE A 222 23.27 -19.27 -22.19
N SER A 223 23.04 -20.43 -22.81
CA SER A 223 22.47 -20.55 -24.16
C SER A 223 21.10 -19.88 -24.27
N ASP A 224 20.29 -19.94 -23.22
CA ASP A 224 19.00 -19.26 -23.20
C ASP A 224 19.14 -17.73 -23.27
N VAL A 225 20.08 -17.14 -22.53
CA VAL A 225 20.39 -15.70 -22.62
C VAL A 225 21.01 -15.36 -23.98
N ALA A 226 21.90 -16.21 -24.49
CA ALA A 226 22.52 -16.04 -25.79
C ALA A 226 21.46 -15.99 -26.92
N GLU A 227 20.49 -16.90 -26.90
CA GLU A 227 19.36 -16.93 -27.83
C GLU A 227 18.50 -15.66 -27.74
N ARG A 228 18.23 -15.17 -26.52
CA ARG A 228 17.49 -13.90 -26.32
C ARG A 228 18.24 -12.71 -26.96
N VAL A 229 19.55 -12.59 -26.74
CA VAL A 229 20.38 -11.50 -27.31
C VAL A 229 20.52 -11.63 -28.83
N LEU A 230 20.63 -12.86 -29.33
CA LEU A 230 20.63 -13.14 -30.77
C LEU A 230 19.30 -12.74 -31.42
N GLU A 231 18.17 -13.05 -30.79
CA GLU A 231 16.86 -12.66 -31.30
C GLU A 231 16.70 -11.14 -31.33
N MET A 232 17.09 -10.43 -30.27
CA MET A 232 17.15 -8.95 -30.29
C MET A 232 18.02 -8.39 -31.43
N SER A 233 19.08 -9.10 -31.81
CA SER A 233 19.92 -8.72 -32.95
C SER A 233 19.23 -9.00 -34.28
N ARG A 234 18.46 -10.10 -34.40
CA ARG A 234 17.65 -10.44 -35.58
C ARG A 234 16.55 -9.42 -35.84
N GLN A 235 15.95 -8.85 -34.81
CA GLN A 235 14.92 -7.81 -34.93
C GLN A 235 15.40 -6.58 -35.70
N ARG A 236 16.71 -6.26 -35.63
CA ARG A 236 17.32 -5.16 -36.42
C ARG A 236 17.31 -5.43 -37.93
N VAL A 237 17.31 -6.70 -38.33
CA VAL A 237 17.26 -7.12 -39.74
C VAL A 237 15.81 -7.14 -40.24
N LEU A 238 14.87 -7.55 -39.38
CA LEU A 238 13.45 -7.60 -39.70
C LEU A 238 12.85 -6.19 -39.83
N GLY A 239 13.22 -5.29 -38.92
CA GLY A 239 12.78 -3.89 -38.94
C GLY A 239 11.34 -3.67 -38.46
N ASP A 240 10.63 -4.71 -38.04
CA ASP A 240 9.24 -4.58 -37.55
C ASP A 240 9.14 -3.65 -36.33
N TYR A 241 10.15 -3.68 -35.44
CA TYR A 241 10.24 -2.81 -34.27
C TYR A 241 10.57 -1.33 -34.59
N LEU A 242 10.71 -0.96 -35.87
CA LEU A 242 10.88 0.43 -36.30
C LEU A 242 9.52 1.16 -36.43
N GLN A 243 8.42 0.43 -36.28
CA GLN A 243 7.07 0.98 -36.34
C GLN A 243 6.73 1.74 -35.03
N PRO A 244 5.77 2.69 -35.07
CA PRO A 244 5.40 3.48 -33.89
C PRO A 244 4.98 2.62 -32.69
N ALA A 245 5.45 2.97 -31.50
CA ALA A 245 5.10 2.33 -30.22
C ALA A 245 5.53 0.85 -30.12
N ALA A 246 6.57 0.46 -30.85
CA ALA A 246 6.98 -0.93 -30.93
C ALA A 246 7.74 -1.43 -29.69
N ILE A 247 7.20 -2.46 -29.05
CA ILE A 247 7.84 -3.26 -28.00
C ILE A 247 7.79 -4.75 -28.35
N PHE A 248 8.38 -5.59 -27.51
CA PHE A 248 8.37 -7.04 -27.68
C PHE A 248 7.53 -7.73 -26.59
N ASP A 249 6.75 -8.74 -26.98
CA ASP A 249 6.19 -9.70 -26.03
C ASP A 249 7.27 -10.68 -25.52
N ALA A 250 6.89 -11.59 -24.62
CA ALA A 250 7.80 -12.58 -24.04
C ALA A 250 8.43 -13.56 -25.07
N ASN A 251 7.96 -13.58 -26.32
CA ASN A 251 8.45 -14.41 -27.43
C ASN A 251 9.08 -13.58 -28.55
N PHE A 252 9.41 -12.31 -28.30
CA PHE A 252 9.92 -11.35 -29.30
C PHE A 252 8.97 -11.09 -30.48
N ARG A 253 7.66 -11.26 -30.29
CA ARG A 253 6.69 -10.73 -31.24
C ARG A 253 6.58 -9.24 -31.00
N VAL A 254 6.67 -8.46 -32.08
CA VAL A 254 6.47 -7.01 -32.02
C VAL A 254 5.01 -6.72 -31.69
N LEU A 255 4.80 -5.88 -30.69
CA LEU A 255 3.54 -5.21 -30.39
C LEU A 255 3.76 -3.72 -30.69
N SER A 256 2.93 -3.10 -31.51
CA SER A 256 3.08 -1.71 -31.93
C SER A 256 1.73 -1.08 -32.21
N GLY A 257 1.71 0.24 -32.46
CA GLY A 257 0.50 0.95 -32.83
C GLY A 257 -0.16 0.47 -34.14
N LEU A 258 0.48 -0.44 -34.89
CA LEU A 258 -0.09 -1.06 -36.09
C LEU A 258 -0.87 -2.34 -35.80
N ASN A 259 -0.38 -3.21 -34.92
CA ASN A 259 -0.99 -4.50 -34.64
C ASN A 259 -1.66 -4.61 -33.26
N ASP A 260 -1.44 -3.60 -32.40
CA ASP A 260 -2.15 -3.35 -31.16
C ASP A 260 -2.63 -1.88 -31.11
N PRO A 261 -3.46 -1.44 -32.07
CA PRO A 261 -3.88 -0.04 -32.16
C PRO A 261 -4.80 0.34 -31.01
N ASN A 262 -4.58 1.53 -30.44
CA ASN A 262 -5.53 2.12 -29.50
C ASN A 262 -6.85 2.45 -30.22
N ASP A 263 -7.95 1.82 -29.80
CA ASP A 263 -9.28 1.92 -30.39
C ASP A 263 -10.29 2.67 -29.48
N TYR A 264 -9.80 3.49 -28.57
CA TYR A 264 -10.64 4.22 -27.61
C TYR A 264 -11.64 5.16 -28.32
N THR A 265 -12.93 4.94 -28.06
CA THR A 265 -14.07 5.76 -28.53
C THR A 265 -15.03 6.14 -27.40
N GLY A 266 -14.61 5.96 -26.14
CA GLY A 266 -15.41 6.27 -24.95
C GLY A 266 -15.51 5.11 -23.93
N PRO A 267 -16.32 5.26 -22.86
CA PRO A 267 -16.52 4.21 -21.87
C PRO A 267 -16.92 2.86 -22.50
N GLY A 268 -16.28 1.77 -22.06
CA GLY A 268 -16.50 0.42 -22.59
C GLY A 268 -15.61 0.02 -23.77
N THR A 269 -14.86 0.95 -24.35
CA THR A 269 -13.90 0.71 -25.46
C THR A 269 -12.46 0.98 -25.03
N GLY A 270 -11.47 0.74 -25.89
CA GLY A 270 -10.06 0.96 -25.60
C GLY A 270 -9.44 -0.13 -24.72
N TYR A 271 -8.18 0.10 -24.35
CA TYR A 271 -7.47 -0.70 -23.36
C TYR A 271 -8.23 -0.73 -22.02
N ARG A 272 -8.26 -1.92 -21.38
CA ARG A 272 -8.89 -2.13 -20.07
C ARG A 272 -8.10 -3.13 -19.26
N LEU A 273 -7.70 -2.75 -18.05
CA LEU A 273 -7.06 -3.64 -17.09
C LEU A 273 -8.07 -4.69 -16.56
N LYS A 274 -7.98 -5.92 -17.08
CA LYS A 274 -8.86 -7.04 -16.74
C LYS A 274 -8.14 -8.39 -16.83
N GLY A 275 -8.79 -9.45 -16.36
CA GLY A 275 -8.30 -10.83 -16.49
C GLY A 275 -6.98 -11.06 -15.78
N ALA A 276 -6.07 -11.83 -16.43
CA ALA A 276 -4.80 -12.22 -15.84
C ALA A 276 -3.88 -11.03 -15.50
N ARG A 277 -3.87 -9.97 -16.33
CA ARG A 277 -3.08 -8.77 -16.05
C ARG A 277 -3.58 -8.06 -14.79
N TRP A 278 -4.91 -7.96 -14.62
CA TRP A 278 -5.50 -7.38 -13.42
C TRP A 278 -5.17 -8.20 -12.18
N ALA A 279 -5.31 -9.52 -12.24
CA ALA A 279 -4.93 -10.39 -11.13
C ALA A 279 -3.45 -10.20 -10.71
N LYS A 280 -2.56 -10.02 -11.69
CA LYS A 280 -1.13 -9.75 -11.43
C LYS A 280 -0.89 -8.41 -10.74
N VAL A 281 -1.64 -7.37 -11.09
CA VAL A 281 -1.56 -6.05 -10.42
C VAL A 281 -2.13 -6.11 -8.99
N GLN A 282 -3.13 -6.96 -8.74
CA GLN A 282 -3.73 -7.11 -7.42
C GLN A 282 -2.85 -7.89 -6.42
N ASP A 283 -1.98 -8.78 -6.91
CA ASP A 283 -1.16 -9.70 -6.11
C ASP A 283 0.07 -9.03 -5.47
N ILE A 284 -0.17 -7.96 -4.72
CA ILE A 284 0.90 -7.27 -3.96
C ILE A 284 1.34 -8.13 -2.75
N PRO A 285 2.64 -8.27 -2.45
CA PRO A 285 3.13 -9.16 -1.39
C PRO A 285 2.62 -8.84 0.01
N GLN A 286 2.26 -7.58 0.26
CA GLN A 286 1.80 -7.08 1.56
C GLN A 286 0.32 -7.39 1.83
N ALA A 287 -0.44 -7.88 0.82
CA ALA A 287 -1.85 -8.20 0.97
C ALA A 287 -2.03 -9.42 1.90
N LYS A 288 -2.94 -9.28 2.87
CA LYS A 288 -3.32 -10.35 3.82
C LYS A 288 -4.73 -10.83 3.57
N ASP A 289 -4.99 -12.11 3.84
CA ASP A 289 -6.35 -12.61 3.79
C ASP A 289 -7.18 -11.99 4.93
N PRO A 290 -8.38 -11.46 4.66
CA PRO A 290 -9.25 -10.95 5.71
C PRO A 290 -9.50 -11.93 6.86
N ALA A 291 -9.54 -13.24 6.59
CA ALA A 291 -9.76 -14.27 7.60
C ALA A 291 -8.66 -14.31 8.68
N ASP A 292 -7.43 -13.94 8.33
CA ASP A 292 -6.29 -13.92 9.26
C ASP A 292 -6.53 -12.96 10.44
N TYR A 293 -7.31 -11.89 10.24
CA TYR A 293 -7.66 -10.94 11.30
C TYR A 293 -8.58 -11.52 12.38
N LEU A 294 -9.24 -12.65 12.10
CA LEU A 294 -10.12 -13.36 13.03
C LEU A 294 -9.47 -14.63 13.61
N GLN A 295 -8.23 -14.95 13.24
CA GLN A 295 -7.54 -16.12 13.75
C GLN A 295 -7.46 -16.07 15.29
N GLY A 296 -7.73 -17.20 15.95
CA GLY A 296 -7.75 -17.32 17.41
C GLY A 296 -9.08 -16.92 18.08
N GLN A 297 -9.90 -16.06 17.45
CA GLN A 297 -11.16 -15.62 18.03
C GLN A 297 -12.15 -16.79 18.16
N GLY A 298 -12.67 -16.97 19.37
CA GLY A 298 -13.68 -18.00 19.67
C GLY A 298 -13.17 -19.44 19.65
N GLN A 299 -11.86 -19.68 19.51
CA GLN A 299 -11.26 -21.02 19.65
C GLN A 299 -11.34 -21.53 21.09
N HIS A 300 -11.28 -20.62 22.06
CA HIS A 300 -11.37 -20.92 23.49
C HIS A 300 -12.45 -20.06 24.16
N PRO A 301 -13.74 -20.39 23.99
CA PRO A 301 -14.83 -19.71 24.69
C PRO A 301 -14.59 -19.69 26.21
N SER A 302 -15.05 -18.63 26.87
CA SER A 302 -14.91 -18.50 28.31
C SER A 302 -15.65 -19.65 29.02
N THR A 303 -14.92 -20.33 29.91
CA THR A 303 -15.51 -21.37 30.78
C THR A 303 -16.04 -20.79 32.08
N ARG A 304 -15.64 -19.55 32.40
CA ARG A 304 -16.04 -18.82 33.61
C ARG A 304 -17.35 -18.05 33.43
N LEU A 305 -17.80 -17.84 32.19
CA LEU A 305 -19.07 -17.20 31.87
C LEU A 305 -20.17 -18.22 31.59
N ARG A 306 -21.25 -18.17 32.37
CA ARG A 306 -22.46 -18.99 32.15
C ARG A 306 -23.72 -18.14 32.16
N GLU A 307 -24.64 -18.43 31.25
CA GLU A 307 -25.97 -17.82 31.21
C GLU A 307 -26.87 -18.42 32.30
N LEU A 308 -27.56 -17.57 33.06
CA LEU A 308 -28.48 -18.00 34.12
C LEU A 308 -29.95 -17.98 33.65
N GLY A 309 -30.36 -16.92 32.95
CA GLY A 309 -31.73 -16.70 32.49
C GLY A 309 -32.00 -15.24 32.16
N PRO A 310 -33.23 -14.88 31.73
CA PRO A 310 -33.58 -13.49 31.41
C PRO A 310 -33.27 -12.53 32.56
N ALA A 311 -32.55 -11.44 32.27
CA ALA A 311 -32.17 -10.44 33.26
C ALA A 311 -33.38 -9.62 33.70
N ALA A 312 -33.61 -9.56 35.02
CA ALA A 312 -34.64 -8.72 35.62
C ALA A 312 -34.11 -7.30 35.89
N LYS A 313 -35.04 -6.36 36.14
CA LYS A 313 -34.70 -5.01 36.61
C LYS A 313 -34.23 -5.06 38.06
N GLY A 314 -33.07 -4.47 38.33
CA GLY A 314 -32.48 -4.39 39.67
C GLY A 314 -33.24 -3.45 40.60
N THR A 315 -33.17 -3.73 41.91
CA THR A 315 -33.84 -2.94 42.96
C THR A 315 -32.86 -2.27 43.92
N SER A 316 -31.58 -2.67 43.92
CA SER A 316 -30.50 -2.10 44.73
C SER A 316 -29.64 -1.15 43.91
N CYS A 317 -28.89 -0.26 44.56
CA CYS A 317 -27.86 0.52 43.88
C CYS A 317 -26.75 -0.42 43.40
N GLU A 318 -26.62 -0.58 42.09
CA GLU A 318 -25.68 -1.48 41.42
C GLU A 318 -25.21 -0.88 40.10
N VAL A 319 -24.16 -1.43 39.49
CA VAL A 319 -23.78 -1.14 38.09
C VAL A 319 -24.01 -2.38 37.24
N VAL A 320 -24.79 -2.25 36.16
CA VAL A 320 -24.92 -3.33 35.18
C VAL A 320 -23.78 -3.25 34.17
N VAL A 321 -23.06 -4.35 33.97
CA VAL A 321 -22.07 -4.50 32.90
C VAL A 321 -22.72 -5.29 31.78
N ALA A 322 -23.17 -4.57 30.75
CA ALA A 322 -23.82 -5.11 29.57
C ALA A 322 -22.81 -5.41 28.47
N VAL A 323 -22.71 -6.67 28.06
CA VAL A 323 -21.81 -7.13 27.00
C VAL A 323 -22.55 -7.48 25.72
N GLY A 324 -21.85 -7.35 24.59
CA GLY A 324 -22.37 -7.71 23.27
C GLY A 324 -22.64 -9.22 23.11
N PRO A 325 -23.40 -9.60 22.08
CA PRO A 325 -23.93 -10.96 21.94
C PRO A 325 -22.84 -12.02 21.74
N ALA A 326 -21.73 -11.67 21.07
CA ALA A 326 -20.60 -12.58 20.83
C ALA A 326 -19.58 -12.65 21.99
N PHE A 327 -19.74 -11.82 23.02
CA PHE A 327 -18.70 -11.61 24.04
C PHE A 327 -18.45 -12.89 24.85
N GLY A 328 -17.20 -13.35 24.85
CA GLY A 328 -16.74 -14.50 25.63
C GLY A 328 -17.10 -15.84 25.00
N ARG A 329 -17.62 -15.84 23.77
CA ARG A 329 -17.96 -17.04 23.00
C ARG A 329 -17.36 -16.99 21.61
N GLU A 330 -18.07 -16.42 20.64
CA GLU A 330 -17.61 -16.32 19.25
C GLU A 330 -16.44 -15.34 19.11
N LEU A 331 -16.33 -14.39 20.05
CA LEU A 331 -15.20 -13.50 20.21
C LEU A 331 -14.72 -13.57 21.67
N THR A 332 -13.42 -13.70 21.87
CA THR A 332 -12.80 -14.01 23.17
C THR A 332 -11.73 -13.00 23.58
N GLU A 333 -11.31 -12.13 22.65
CA GLU A 333 -10.35 -11.08 22.90
C GLU A 333 -10.78 -9.77 22.24
N THR A 334 -10.45 -8.66 22.88
CA THR A 334 -10.60 -7.32 22.31
C THR A 334 -9.73 -7.13 21.07
N ILE A 335 -9.98 -6.06 20.32
CA ILE A 335 -9.18 -5.77 19.12
C ILE A 335 -7.68 -5.59 19.41
N GLY A 336 -7.36 -5.11 20.62
CA GLY A 336 -5.99 -4.92 21.14
C GLY A 336 -5.37 -6.19 21.72
N GLY A 337 -6.05 -7.35 21.68
CA GLY A 337 -5.53 -8.63 22.15
C GLY A 337 -5.71 -8.87 23.66
N LEU A 338 -6.53 -8.06 24.36
CA LEU A 338 -6.84 -8.33 25.76
C LEU A 338 -7.92 -9.41 25.87
N PRO A 339 -7.71 -10.49 26.64
CA PRO A 339 -8.73 -11.50 26.90
C PRO A 339 -9.97 -10.89 27.55
N HIS A 340 -11.14 -11.28 27.08
CA HIS A 340 -12.42 -10.80 27.61
C HIS A 340 -12.57 -11.04 29.11
N GLU A 341 -12.10 -12.18 29.61
CA GLU A 341 -12.15 -12.51 31.03
C GLU A 341 -11.36 -11.48 31.86
N GLN A 342 -10.13 -11.15 31.45
CA GLN A 342 -9.30 -10.16 32.15
C GLN A 342 -9.90 -8.75 32.08
N VAL A 343 -10.48 -8.38 30.94
CA VAL A 343 -11.21 -7.11 30.81
C VAL A 343 -12.36 -7.05 31.80
N LEU A 344 -13.12 -8.14 31.91
CA LEU A 344 -14.26 -8.22 32.82
C LEU A 344 -13.82 -8.17 34.28
N GLU A 345 -12.79 -8.92 34.66
CA GLU A 345 -12.19 -8.87 36.00
C GLU A 345 -11.84 -7.45 36.42
N GLN A 346 -11.18 -6.68 35.54
CA GLN A 346 -10.79 -5.32 35.87
C GLN A 346 -11.98 -4.39 36.03
N ILE A 347 -13.00 -4.48 35.17
CA ILE A 347 -14.23 -3.69 35.30
C ILE A 347 -14.92 -4.01 36.64
N LEU A 348 -15.10 -5.29 36.95
CA LEU A 348 -15.75 -5.73 38.19
C LEU A 348 -14.94 -5.31 39.43
N THR A 349 -13.61 -5.44 39.38
CA THR A 349 -12.71 -5.00 40.45
C THR A 349 -12.85 -3.49 40.68
N GLY A 350 -12.86 -2.68 39.62
CA GLY A 350 -13.03 -1.23 39.75
C GLY A 350 -14.38 -0.83 40.36
N ILE A 351 -15.45 -1.57 40.06
CA ILE A 351 -16.76 -1.34 40.68
C ILE A 351 -16.74 -1.72 42.16
N ALA A 352 -16.14 -2.87 42.50
CA ALA A 352 -16.05 -3.38 43.87
C ALA A 352 -15.20 -2.47 44.78
N GLU A 353 -14.10 -1.91 44.27
CA GLU A 353 -13.25 -0.94 45.00
C GLU A 353 -14.01 0.32 45.43
N GLU A 354 -15.06 0.68 44.70
CA GLU A 354 -15.93 1.82 45.01
C GLU A 354 -17.13 1.44 45.90
N GLY A 355 -17.17 0.19 46.37
CA GLY A 355 -18.16 -0.33 47.32
C GLY A 355 -19.52 -0.68 46.71
N LEU A 356 -19.62 -0.85 45.38
CA LEU A 356 -20.86 -1.23 44.71
C LEU A 356 -20.83 -2.67 44.19
N SER A 357 -22.02 -3.25 44.06
CA SER A 357 -22.21 -4.54 43.39
C SER A 357 -22.30 -4.35 41.87
N ALA A 358 -21.76 -5.31 41.13
CA ALA A 358 -21.84 -5.36 39.68
C ALA A 358 -22.69 -6.55 39.25
N ARG A 359 -23.50 -6.37 38.21
CA ARG A 359 -24.31 -7.45 37.61
C ARG A 359 -24.07 -7.53 36.11
N LEU A 360 -23.85 -8.73 35.61
CA LEU A 360 -23.48 -8.95 34.21
C LEU A 360 -24.71 -9.32 33.37
N VAL A 361 -24.85 -8.67 32.22
CA VAL A 361 -25.94 -8.94 31.28
C VAL A 361 -25.39 -9.07 29.87
N LYS A 362 -25.81 -10.09 29.14
CA LYS A 362 -25.56 -10.21 27.69
C LYS A 362 -26.76 -9.70 26.91
N VAL A 363 -26.51 -8.76 26.00
CA VAL A 363 -27.54 -8.13 25.17
C VAL A 363 -27.54 -8.76 23.78
N TYR A 364 -28.68 -9.30 23.36
CA TYR A 364 -28.83 -9.94 22.04
C TYR A 364 -29.51 -9.05 20.98
N HIS A 365 -30.25 -8.03 21.38
CA HIS A 365 -31.05 -7.22 20.44
C HIS A 365 -30.24 -6.34 19.49
N SER A 366 -28.99 -6.03 19.84
CA SER A 366 -28.11 -5.17 19.06
C SER A 366 -26.64 -5.49 19.36
N ALA A 367 -25.80 -5.27 18.36
CA ALA A 367 -24.34 -5.26 18.51
C ALA A 367 -23.79 -3.83 18.68
N ASP A 368 -24.62 -2.79 18.58
CA ASP A 368 -24.19 -1.40 18.76
C ASP A 368 -23.86 -1.11 20.24
N CYS A 369 -22.67 -0.56 20.49
CA CYS A 369 -22.17 -0.31 21.84
C CYS A 369 -23.10 0.57 22.69
N ALA A 370 -23.70 1.59 22.07
CA ALA A 370 -24.57 2.54 22.76
C ALA A 370 -25.88 1.87 23.15
N PHE A 371 -26.48 1.08 22.25
CA PHE A 371 -27.68 0.29 22.55
C PHE A 371 -27.44 -0.82 23.58
N ILE A 372 -26.25 -1.45 23.57
CA ILE A 372 -25.84 -2.41 24.61
C ILE A 372 -25.81 -1.71 25.97
N GLY A 373 -25.13 -0.57 26.07
CA GLY A 373 -25.07 0.24 27.30
C GLY A 373 -26.43 0.74 27.76
N TYR A 374 -27.26 1.22 26.83
CA TYR A 374 -28.63 1.68 27.12
C TYR A 374 -29.50 0.54 27.66
N ALA A 375 -29.47 -0.65 27.03
CA ALA A 375 -30.22 -1.81 27.51
C ALA A 375 -29.79 -2.24 28.92
N GLY A 376 -28.48 -2.21 29.21
CA GLY A 376 -27.97 -2.42 30.56
C GLY A 376 -28.47 -1.38 31.56
N ALA A 377 -28.48 -0.10 31.17
CA ALA A 377 -28.91 1.01 32.02
C ALA A 377 -30.40 0.90 32.39
N GLN A 378 -31.25 0.46 31.45
CA GLN A 378 -32.68 0.21 31.72
C GLN A 378 -32.92 -0.92 32.75
N LEU A 379 -31.98 -1.86 32.86
CA LEU A 379 -32.05 -2.98 33.80
C LEU A 379 -31.38 -2.68 35.15
N SER A 380 -30.50 -1.67 35.20
CA SER A 380 -29.73 -1.32 36.40
C SER A 380 -30.59 -0.66 37.47
N GLY A 381 -30.42 -1.09 38.73
CA GLY A 381 -31.12 -0.48 39.87
C GLY A 381 -30.66 0.96 40.18
N SER A 382 -29.42 1.34 39.83
CA SER A 382 -28.97 2.75 39.88
C SER A 382 -29.30 3.54 38.61
N GLY A 383 -29.71 2.84 37.55
CA GLY A 383 -29.85 3.39 36.21
C GLY A 383 -28.52 3.60 35.47
N VAL A 384 -27.36 3.24 36.04
CA VAL A 384 -26.04 3.33 35.39
C VAL A 384 -25.59 1.96 34.90
N ALA A 385 -25.02 1.91 33.69
CA ALA A 385 -24.45 0.70 33.12
C ALA A 385 -23.20 0.97 32.30
N ILE A 386 -22.38 -0.06 32.14
CA ILE A 386 -21.27 -0.11 31.20
C ILE A 386 -21.71 -0.96 30.00
N GLY A 387 -21.70 -0.40 28.80
CA GLY A 387 -21.86 -1.16 27.55
C GLY A 387 -20.50 -1.53 26.98
N LEU A 388 -20.28 -2.81 26.65
CA LEU A 388 -19.01 -3.33 26.16
C LEU A 388 -19.21 -4.23 24.93
N GLN A 389 -18.66 -3.82 23.79
CA GLN A 389 -18.55 -4.67 22.60
C GLN A 389 -17.41 -5.67 22.78
N SER A 390 -17.50 -6.81 22.10
CA SER A 390 -16.43 -7.82 22.05
C SER A 390 -15.09 -7.25 21.60
N ARG A 391 -15.09 -6.36 20.60
CA ARG A 391 -13.86 -5.68 20.16
C ARG A 391 -13.26 -4.69 21.18
N GLY A 392 -13.89 -4.52 22.35
CA GLY A 392 -13.43 -3.68 23.47
C GLY A 392 -13.99 -2.25 23.49
N THR A 393 -14.76 -1.83 22.49
CA THR A 393 -15.37 -0.49 22.52
C THR A 393 -16.33 -0.42 23.70
N THR A 394 -16.24 0.65 24.49
CA THR A 394 -16.92 0.74 25.78
C THR A 394 -17.62 2.08 25.93
N VAL A 395 -18.75 2.08 26.65
CA VAL A 395 -19.51 3.29 26.99
C VAL A 395 -20.03 3.19 28.42
N ILE A 396 -20.04 4.29 29.18
CA ILE A 396 -20.80 4.40 30.43
C ILE A 396 -22.11 5.13 30.10
N HIS A 397 -23.25 4.49 30.37
CA HIS A 397 -24.57 4.99 30.03
C HIS A 397 -25.43 5.18 31.28
N ARG A 398 -26.43 6.07 31.19
CA ARG A 398 -27.48 6.27 32.20
C ARG A 398 -28.88 6.16 31.61
N ALA A 399 -29.84 5.63 32.36
CA ALA A 399 -31.15 5.22 31.86
C ALA A 399 -32.04 6.38 31.35
N ASP A 400 -31.82 7.60 31.83
CA ASP A 400 -32.54 8.83 31.47
C ASP A 400 -31.95 9.54 30.23
N LEU A 401 -30.80 9.10 29.73
CA LEU A 401 -30.19 9.65 28.53
C LEU A 401 -30.79 9.02 27.27
N ALA A 402 -30.79 9.78 26.17
CA ALA A 402 -31.10 9.24 24.84
C ALA A 402 -30.11 8.12 24.47
N PRO A 403 -30.50 7.11 23.68
CA PRO A 403 -29.66 5.92 23.45
C PRO A 403 -28.27 6.17 22.85
N LEU A 404 -28.05 7.29 22.15
CA LEU A 404 -26.75 7.66 21.58
C LEU A 404 -25.96 8.68 22.42
N ASN A 405 -26.55 9.17 23.51
CA ASN A 405 -25.83 9.96 24.51
C ASN A 405 -25.13 9.01 25.49
N ASN A 406 -24.20 9.55 26.28
CA ASN A 406 -23.46 8.77 27.26
C ASN A 406 -22.91 9.68 28.36
N LEU A 407 -22.47 9.07 29.45
CA LEU A 407 -21.69 9.74 30.48
C LEU A 407 -20.21 9.82 30.06
N GLU A 408 -19.67 8.70 29.58
CA GLU A 408 -18.31 8.62 28.98
C GLU A 408 -18.31 7.64 27.81
N LEU A 409 -17.50 7.93 26.79
CA LEU A 409 -17.32 7.08 25.61
C LEU A 409 -15.85 6.76 25.40
N PHE A 410 -15.57 5.48 25.10
CA PHE A 410 -14.24 4.98 24.81
C PHE A 410 -14.19 4.42 23.38
N PRO A 411 -14.05 5.31 22.37
CA PRO A 411 -14.26 4.93 20.97
C PRO A 411 -13.04 4.25 20.33
N GLN A 412 -11.85 4.35 20.95
CA GLN A 412 -10.60 3.78 20.45
C GLN A 412 -10.18 2.57 21.29
N SER A 413 -10.95 1.47 21.20
CA SER A 413 -10.66 0.25 21.95
C SER A 413 -9.26 -0.37 21.76
N PRO A 414 -8.54 -0.20 20.64
CA PRO A 414 -7.15 -0.66 20.55
C PRO A 414 -6.18 0.02 21.55
N ASN A 415 -6.57 1.17 22.12
CA ASN A 415 -5.75 1.92 23.08
C ASN A 415 -6.16 1.67 24.53
N LEU A 416 -7.23 0.90 24.79
CA LEU A 416 -7.67 0.61 26.14
C LEU A 416 -6.80 -0.48 26.76
N THR A 417 -6.31 -0.21 27.96
CA THR A 417 -5.54 -1.16 28.77
C THR A 417 -6.40 -1.76 29.86
N LEU A 418 -5.91 -2.80 30.53
CA LEU A 418 -6.54 -3.36 31.73
C LEU A 418 -6.80 -2.30 32.81
N GLU A 419 -5.87 -1.36 33.01
CA GLU A 419 -6.06 -0.24 33.93
C GLU A 419 -7.14 0.74 33.44
N SER A 420 -7.25 0.98 32.12
CA SER A 420 -8.37 1.76 31.57
C SER A 420 -9.70 1.11 31.94
N TYR A 421 -9.83 -0.20 31.76
CA TYR A 421 -11.06 -0.93 32.10
C TYR A 421 -11.37 -0.91 33.61
N ARG A 422 -10.35 -1.02 34.47
CA ARG A 422 -10.52 -0.86 35.93
C ARG A 422 -11.05 0.53 36.28
N GLN A 423 -10.46 1.57 35.70
CA GLN A 423 -10.88 2.95 35.94
C GLN A 423 -12.30 3.23 35.39
N ILE A 424 -12.68 2.61 34.26
CA ILE A 424 -14.06 2.66 33.74
C ILE A 424 -15.03 2.08 34.76
N GLY A 425 -14.68 0.94 35.39
CA GLY A 425 -15.45 0.35 36.49
C GLY A 425 -15.64 1.31 37.67
N ARG A 426 -14.55 1.94 38.14
CA ARG A 426 -14.59 2.93 39.23
C ARG A 426 -15.49 4.12 38.88
N ASN A 427 -15.34 4.68 37.69
CA ASN A 427 -16.15 5.83 37.26
C ASN A 427 -17.63 5.48 37.17
N ALA A 428 -17.98 4.32 36.61
CA ALA A 428 -19.38 3.86 36.56
C ALA A 428 -19.99 3.73 37.96
N ALA A 429 -19.24 3.22 38.93
CA ALA A 429 -19.68 3.13 40.31
C ALA A 429 -19.87 4.51 40.97
N ARG A 430 -18.96 5.45 40.74
CA ARG A 430 -19.11 6.84 41.21
C ARG A 430 -20.32 7.54 40.59
N TYR A 431 -20.56 7.37 39.29
CA TYR A 431 -21.78 7.86 38.65
C TYR A 431 -23.05 7.28 39.29
N ALA A 432 -23.05 5.99 39.62
CA ALA A 432 -24.17 5.34 40.30
C ALA A 432 -24.41 5.90 41.72
N LYS A 433 -23.35 6.34 42.42
CA LYS A 433 -23.42 7.03 43.72
C LYS A 433 -23.75 8.53 43.61
N GLY A 434 -23.76 9.11 42.41
CA GLY A 434 -23.90 10.55 42.22
C GLY A 434 -22.66 11.36 42.64
N GLU A 435 -21.49 10.72 42.68
CA GLU A 435 -20.24 11.32 43.08
C GLU A 435 -19.51 11.99 41.90
N PRO A 436 -18.67 13.02 42.16
CA PRO A 436 -17.82 13.60 41.12
C PRO A 436 -16.83 12.58 40.56
N VAL A 437 -16.69 12.56 39.24
CA VAL A 437 -15.73 11.70 38.55
C VAL A 437 -14.63 12.53 37.89
N GLN A 438 -13.45 11.93 37.77
CA GLN A 438 -12.45 12.38 36.81
C GLN A 438 -12.57 11.47 35.58
N PRO A 439 -12.94 12.00 34.40
CA PRO A 439 -13.08 11.17 33.20
C PRO A 439 -11.80 10.39 32.88
N VAL A 440 -11.96 9.16 32.38
CA VAL A 440 -10.80 8.31 32.09
C VAL A 440 -9.98 8.95 30.94
N PRO A 441 -8.66 9.11 31.09
CA PRO A 441 -7.83 9.68 30.02
C PRO A 441 -7.92 8.85 28.73
N VAL A 442 -8.23 9.52 27.61
CA VAL A 442 -8.29 8.88 26.29
C VAL A 442 -7.02 9.19 25.51
N ARG A 443 -6.27 8.15 25.12
CA ARG A 443 -5.15 8.30 24.19
C ARG A 443 -5.69 8.45 22.77
N VAL A 444 -5.40 9.59 22.14
CA VAL A 444 -5.71 9.84 20.74
C VAL A 444 -4.62 9.22 19.87
N ASP A 445 -4.98 8.20 19.09
CA ASP A 445 -4.15 7.66 18.02
C ASP A 445 -4.87 7.86 16.67
N ASN A 446 -4.32 8.72 15.82
CA ASN A 446 -4.90 9.04 14.51
C ASN A 446 -4.62 7.97 13.44
N TRP A 447 -3.66 7.07 13.69
CA TRP A 447 -3.24 6.03 12.75
C TRP A 447 -3.95 4.70 12.99
N VAL A 448 -4.50 4.51 14.19
CA VAL A 448 -5.16 3.25 14.60
C VAL A 448 -6.25 2.81 13.63
N ARG A 449 -7.01 3.76 13.08
CA ARG A 449 -8.07 3.48 12.11
C ARG A 449 -7.48 2.90 10.83
N LEU A 450 -6.43 3.53 10.28
CA LEU A 450 -5.77 3.05 9.07
C LEU A 450 -5.23 1.63 9.25
N ARG A 451 -4.63 1.35 10.42
CA ARG A 451 -4.06 0.03 10.73
C ARG A 451 -5.11 -1.06 10.96
N LEU A 452 -6.23 -0.75 11.61
CA LEU A 452 -7.14 -1.76 12.17
C LEU A 452 -8.58 -1.69 11.65
N ILE A 453 -8.91 -0.86 10.66
CA ILE A 453 -10.30 -0.73 10.19
C ILE A 453 -10.88 -2.05 9.66
N VAL A 454 -10.08 -2.85 8.95
CA VAL A 454 -10.51 -4.16 8.43
C VAL A 454 -10.81 -5.11 9.60
N LYS A 455 -9.88 -5.24 10.56
CA LYS A 455 -10.11 -6.04 11.79
C LYS A 455 -11.34 -5.55 12.55
N THR A 456 -11.51 -4.23 12.67
CA THR A 456 -12.66 -3.59 13.35
C THR A 456 -13.99 -3.96 12.70
N MET A 457 -14.04 -3.94 11.37
CA MET A 457 -15.22 -4.31 10.57
C MET A 457 -15.52 -5.80 10.72
N LEU A 458 -14.51 -6.66 10.61
CA LEU A 458 -14.68 -8.11 10.68
C LEU A 458 -15.12 -8.58 12.07
N LEU A 459 -14.51 -8.07 13.14
CA LEU A 459 -14.92 -8.37 14.52
C LEU A 459 -16.36 -7.91 14.78
N HIS A 460 -16.71 -6.71 14.33
CA HIS A 460 -18.08 -6.21 14.52
C HIS A 460 -19.10 -6.97 13.69
N ARG A 461 -18.77 -7.36 12.45
CA ARG A 461 -19.60 -8.26 11.63
C ARG A 461 -19.86 -9.58 12.35
N ARG A 462 -18.82 -10.19 12.93
CA ARG A 462 -18.94 -11.45 13.69
C ARG A 462 -19.85 -11.31 14.91
N GLU A 463 -19.80 -10.16 15.57
CA GLU A 463 -20.72 -9.83 16.66
C GLU A 463 -22.16 -9.62 16.18
N CYS A 464 -22.36 -8.93 15.05
CA CYS A 464 -23.67 -8.75 14.43
C CYS A 464 -24.33 -10.08 14.01
N GLU A 465 -23.55 -11.08 13.61
CA GLU A 465 -24.05 -12.43 13.28
C GLU A 465 -24.73 -13.12 14.49
N GLN A 466 -24.48 -12.64 15.72
CA GLN A 466 -25.07 -13.16 16.96
C GLN A 466 -26.28 -12.34 17.45
N VAL A 467 -26.70 -11.32 16.71
CA VAL A 467 -27.85 -10.49 17.08
C VAL A 467 -29.15 -11.28 16.91
N ASP A 468 -29.94 -11.34 17.97
CA ASP A 468 -31.29 -11.89 17.99
C ASP A 468 -32.25 -10.86 18.63
N PRO A 469 -33.01 -10.10 17.81
CA PRO A 469 -33.94 -9.08 18.30
C PRO A 469 -35.11 -9.61 19.13
N LYS A 470 -35.34 -10.93 19.15
CA LYS A 470 -36.42 -11.55 19.95
C LYS A 470 -35.93 -12.07 21.28
N ARG A 471 -34.61 -12.21 21.47
CA ARG A 471 -34.04 -12.80 22.67
C ARG A 471 -33.84 -11.72 23.75
N PRO A 472 -34.50 -11.85 24.92
CA PRO A 472 -34.34 -10.89 26.01
C PRO A 472 -32.88 -10.80 26.47
N PRO A 473 -32.44 -9.73 27.14
CA PRO A 473 -31.11 -9.68 27.73
C PRO A 473 -30.98 -10.80 28.78
N ILE A 474 -29.86 -11.50 28.80
CA ILE A 474 -29.63 -12.67 29.67
C ILE A 474 -28.63 -12.31 30.76
N GLU A 475 -28.94 -12.65 32.00
CA GLU A 475 -28.02 -12.50 33.12
C GLU A 475 -26.89 -13.53 33.03
N LEU A 476 -25.67 -13.06 33.24
CA LEU A 476 -24.46 -13.88 33.22
C LEU A 476 -23.92 -14.04 34.64
N HIS A 477 -23.47 -15.24 34.95
CA HIS A 477 -22.57 -15.49 36.07
C HIS A 477 -21.14 -15.58 35.54
N PHE A 478 -20.24 -14.84 36.17
CA PHE A 478 -18.81 -14.92 35.96
C PHE A 478 -18.14 -15.46 37.22
N ASP A 479 -17.34 -16.51 37.08
CA ASP A 479 -16.56 -17.10 38.18
C ASP A 479 -15.39 -16.16 38.56
N TRP A 480 -15.68 -15.22 39.45
CA TRP A 480 -14.75 -14.20 39.94
C TRP A 480 -15.13 -13.82 41.38
N GLU A 481 -14.13 -13.72 42.24
CA GLU A 481 -14.25 -13.17 43.58
C GLU A 481 -13.30 -11.96 43.72
N PRO A 482 -13.72 -10.88 44.38
CA PRO A 482 -12.82 -9.77 44.67
C PRO A 482 -11.69 -10.24 45.59
N GLU A 483 -10.44 -9.87 45.27
CA GLU A 483 -9.33 -10.04 46.20
C GLU A 483 -9.62 -9.20 47.45
N THR A 484 -9.94 -9.86 48.55
CA THR A 484 -10.17 -9.20 49.86
C THR A 484 -8.87 -8.53 50.31
N THR A 485 -8.87 -7.20 50.40
CA THR A 485 -7.85 -6.42 51.10
C THR A 485 -8.02 -6.43 52.61
#